data_AF-A0A821G944-F1
#
_entry.id   AF-A0A821G944-F1
#
_cell.length_a   1.000
_cell.length_b   1.000
_cell.length_c   1.000
_cell.angle_alpha   90.00
_cell.angle_beta   90.00
_cell.angle_gamma   90.00
#
_symmetry.space_group_name_H-M   'P 1'
#
loop_
_entity.id
_entity.type
_entity.pdbx_description
1 polymer ?
#
loop_
_entity_poly.entity_id
_entity_poly.type
_entity_poly.pdbx_seq_one_letter_code
_entity_poly.pdbx_strand_id
1 'polypeptide(L)'
;MFGLNHSTDSKISQLFKHLISLPPMDKYGSMSGRCDVETTQMETFLSRTFGFQNIHGQYIVHGVKAFHLHRSPYSMNPRSLIHFPSETAPKSFAMILQEILDWQHSYRVYADKNIRGMDKEFLRRALQGRSKYGKEAFRMKFVVRISTCPILMEFDARIIPRVTQEDWPHRIKLVSVTGIDFAGRIHDVDDICTYVKNWRDVYEIDPNSNLLRVYNGRDFHRKANGPRGKLDKDRLRNDLMRMARLRLRACDNELIQVVVETGIGLGIFAGTAIGIDETVRSLSASAIRQVLEEDGSTYRNVRAVVFALPIFGKRHRNSKTQDTYQVFADEFNQSHYQGPIPVLIADQDMHRLTVAIARNGFNVSELNPADSHGVFGEYWQNRGPAVEEKLALTTMGLLVQHHLINPDVLNPDHYHLI
;
A
#
# COMPACT_ATOMS: atom_id res chain seq x y z
N MET A 1 -19.09 -2.01 12.26
CA MET A 1 -19.73 -2.18 10.94
C MET A 1 -20.67 -1.01 10.75
N PHE A 2 -20.64 -0.37 9.59
CA PHE A 2 -21.38 0.86 9.30
C PHE A 2 -22.04 0.76 7.93
N GLY A 3 -23.17 1.44 7.72
CA GLY A 3 -23.87 1.49 6.43
C GLY A 3 -24.43 0.15 5.93
N LEU A 4 -24.58 -0.87 6.80
CA LEU A 4 -25.15 -2.16 6.42
C LEU A 4 -26.68 -2.09 6.35
N ASN A 5 -27.25 -2.43 5.20
CA ASN A 5 -28.66 -2.75 5.08
C ASN A 5 -28.83 -4.27 4.92
N HIS A 6 -29.20 -4.96 6.01
CA HIS A 6 -29.29 -6.42 6.04
C HIS A 6 -30.25 -7.05 5.00
N SER A 7 -31.22 -6.29 4.49
CA SER A 7 -32.15 -6.76 3.47
C SER A 7 -31.51 -6.85 2.07
N THR A 8 -30.61 -5.91 1.74
CA THR A 8 -29.93 -5.82 0.43
C THR A 8 -28.52 -6.41 0.45
N ASP A 9 -27.88 -6.46 1.63
CA ASP A 9 -26.45 -6.76 1.78
C ASP A 9 -26.18 -8.12 2.44
N SER A 10 -27.09 -9.08 2.33
CA SER A 10 -27.02 -10.35 3.06
C SER A 10 -25.68 -11.09 2.92
N LYS A 11 -25.12 -11.12 1.70
CA LYS A 11 -23.79 -11.71 1.43
C LYS A 11 -22.65 -10.92 2.08
N ILE A 12 -22.69 -9.59 2.04
CA ILE A 12 -21.68 -8.72 2.68
C ILE A 12 -21.79 -8.82 4.21
N SER A 13 -23.01 -8.92 4.75
CA SER A 13 -23.23 -9.12 6.18
C SER A 13 -22.68 -10.46 6.66
N GLN A 14 -22.87 -11.54 5.90
CA GLN A 14 -22.28 -12.84 6.19
C GLN A 14 -20.74 -12.79 6.12
N LEU A 15 -20.20 -12.13 5.07
CA LEU A 15 -18.77 -11.92 4.94
C LEU A 15 -18.20 -11.16 6.14
N PHE A 16 -18.76 -10.01 6.53
CA PHE A 16 -18.28 -9.23 7.67
C PHE A 16 -18.31 -10.03 8.99
N LYS A 17 -19.37 -10.82 9.23
CA LYS A 17 -19.42 -11.72 10.39
C LYS A 17 -18.28 -12.74 10.37
N HIS A 18 -17.98 -13.32 9.21
CA HIS A 18 -16.85 -14.21 9.05
C HIS A 18 -15.51 -13.50 9.30
N LEU A 19 -15.31 -12.30 8.73
CA LEU A 19 -14.06 -11.54 8.88
C LEU A 19 -13.78 -11.15 10.33
N ILE A 20 -14.80 -10.73 11.09
CA ILE A 20 -14.67 -10.40 12.51
C ILE A 20 -14.32 -11.64 13.35
N SER A 21 -14.73 -12.84 12.91
CA SER A 21 -14.41 -14.10 13.59
C SER A 21 -12.98 -14.59 13.37
N LEU A 22 -12.24 -14.01 12.41
CA LEU A 22 -10.85 -14.36 12.17
C LEU A 22 -9.97 -13.92 13.35
N PRO A 23 -8.91 -14.68 13.68
CA PRO A 23 -8.00 -14.30 14.75
C PRO A 23 -7.42 -12.89 14.52
N PRO A 24 -7.25 -12.10 15.59
CA PRO A 24 -6.65 -10.77 15.48
C PRO A 24 -5.19 -10.86 15.01
N MET A 25 -4.64 -9.71 14.62
CA MET A 25 -3.23 -9.58 14.26
C MET A 25 -2.32 -9.87 15.49
N ASP A 26 -1.32 -10.75 15.35
CA ASP A 26 -0.29 -10.98 16.39
C ASP A 26 0.81 -9.90 16.35
N LYS A 27 0.56 -8.79 17.05
CA LYS A 27 1.38 -7.56 17.00
C LYS A 27 2.68 -7.65 17.78
N TYR A 28 2.80 -8.57 18.72
CA TYR A 28 3.91 -8.66 19.67
C TYR A 28 4.74 -9.95 19.51
N GLY A 29 4.29 -10.89 18.67
CA GLY A 29 5.05 -12.07 18.28
C GLY A 29 5.88 -11.86 17.02
N SER A 30 5.72 -12.76 16.04
CA SER A 30 6.49 -12.81 14.80
C SER A 30 6.37 -11.57 13.90
N MET A 31 5.40 -10.68 14.15
CA MET A 31 5.24 -9.44 13.38
C MET A 31 5.94 -8.22 13.98
N SER A 32 6.60 -8.34 15.14
CA SER A 32 7.17 -7.22 15.92
C SER A 32 8.49 -6.63 15.39
N GLY A 33 8.80 -6.80 14.10
CA GLY A 33 9.71 -5.87 13.42
C GLY A 33 11.01 -6.42 12.82
N ARG A 34 11.05 -7.69 12.41
CA ARG A 34 12.05 -8.15 11.45
C ARG A 34 11.40 -9.05 10.40
N CYS A 35 11.66 -8.75 9.14
CA CYS A 35 11.20 -9.58 8.01
C CYS A 35 12.22 -10.67 7.65
N ASP A 36 13.08 -11.10 8.58
CA ASP A 36 14.21 -12.01 8.29
C ASP A 36 13.75 -13.31 7.62
N VAL A 37 12.64 -13.88 8.12
CA VAL A 37 12.11 -15.16 7.67
C VAL A 37 11.47 -15.00 6.29
N GLU A 38 10.62 -13.99 6.12
CA GLU A 38 9.95 -13.65 4.87
C GLU A 38 10.98 -13.30 3.78
N THR A 39 11.97 -12.48 4.12
CA THR A 39 13.09 -12.11 3.24
C THR A 39 13.84 -13.34 2.78
N THR A 40 14.29 -14.18 3.73
CA THR A 40 15.08 -15.37 3.40
C THR A 40 14.30 -16.35 2.53
N GLN A 41 13.01 -16.55 2.81
CA GLN A 41 12.14 -17.42 2.02
C GLN A 41 11.95 -16.88 0.59
N MET A 42 11.63 -15.59 0.45
CA MET A 42 11.44 -14.95 -0.85
C MET A 42 12.74 -14.92 -1.66
N GLU A 43 13.87 -14.52 -1.07
CA GLU A 43 15.18 -14.54 -1.74
C GLU A 43 15.56 -15.96 -2.18
N THR A 44 15.34 -16.98 -1.34
CA THR A 44 15.61 -18.38 -1.68
C THR A 44 14.73 -18.84 -2.83
N PHE A 45 13.44 -18.52 -2.78
CA PHE A 45 12.49 -18.81 -3.85
C PHE A 45 12.91 -18.16 -5.17
N LEU A 46 13.17 -16.86 -5.17
CA LEU A 46 13.56 -16.12 -6.38
C LEU A 46 14.91 -16.61 -6.93
N SER A 47 15.86 -16.93 -6.06
CA SER A 47 17.18 -17.43 -6.44
C SER A 47 17.08 -18.81 -7.09
N ARG A 48 16.37 -19.75 -6.45
CA ARG A 48 16.22 -21.13 -6.95
C ARG A 48 15.33 -21.22 -8.18
N THR A 49 14.28 -20.39 -8.28
CA THR A 49 13.31 -20.45 -9.39
C THR A 49 13.74 -19.59 -10.58
N PHE A 50 14.17 -18.35 -10.34
CA PHE A 50 14.45 -17.36 -11.39
C PHE A 50 15.92 -16.95 -11.50
N GLY A 51 16.81 -17.53 -10.67
CA GLY A 51 18.21 -17.13 -10.65
C GLY A 51 18.40 -15.69 -10.22
N PHE A 52 17.63 -15.25 -9.23
CA PHE A 52 17.78 -13.94 -8.62
C PHE A 52 19.19 -13.72 -8.04
N GLN A 53 19.78 -12.55 -8.32
CA GLN A 53 21.03 -12.13 -7.71
C GLN A 53 21.12 -10.60 -7.64
N ASN A 54 21.67 -10.12 -6.52
CA ASN A 54 21.95 -8.70 -6.30
C ASN A 54 23.16 -8.21 -7.07
N ILE A 55 23.08 -6.98 -7.55
CA ILE A 55 24.19 -6.28 -8.19
C ILE A 55 24.86 -5.40 -7.13
N HIS A 56 26.08 -5.77 -6.74
CA HIS A 56 26.80 -5.11 -5.65
C HIS A 56 27.05 -3.62 -5.94
N GLY A 57 26.77 -2.75 -4.96
CA GLY A 57 27.00 -1.31 -5.03
C GLY A 57 26.06 -0.54 -5.97
N GLN A 58 25.09 -1.20 -6.61
CA GLN A 58 24.15 -0.58 -7.53
C GLN A 58 22.75 -0.46 -6.93
N TYR A 59 22.10 0.65 -7.27
CA TYR A 59 20.75 0.98 -6.83
C TYR A 59 19.92 1.37 -8.05
N ILE A 60 18.66 0.92 -8.08
CA ILE A 60 17.67 1.35 -9.08
C ILE A 60 17.28 2.80 -8.77
N VAL A 61 16.97 3.03 -7.50
CA VAL A 61 16.80 4.34 -6.87
C VAL A 61 17.39 4.24 -5.46
N HIS A 62 17.81 5.35 -4.86
CA HIS A 62 18.46 5.34 -3.55
C HIS A 62 17.58 4.62 -2.52
N GLY A 63 18.05 3.49 -1.97
CA GLY A 63 17.27 2.61 -1.08
C GLY A 63 16.78 1.30 -1.71
N VAL A 64 16.73 1.21 -3.05
CA VAL A 64 16.37 0.00 -3.81
C VAL A 64 17.59 -0.61 -4.45
N LYS A 65 18.09 -1.72 -3.88
CA LYS A 65 19.22 -2.46 -4.44
C LYS A 65 18.87 -2.97 -5.84
N ALA A 66 19.79 -2.78 -6.78
CA ALA A 66 19.67 -3.34 -8.11
C ALA A 66 19.90 -4.86 -8.09
N PHE A 67 19.23 -5.56 -8.99
CA PHE A 67 19.29 -7.00 -9.10
C PHE A 67 19.07 -7.43 -10.56
N HIS A 68 19.39 -8.69 -10.84
CA HIS A 68 18.98 -9.36 -12.08
C HIS A 68 18.31 -10.69 -11.80
N LEU A 69 17.56 -11.19 -12.78
CA LEU A 69 17.09 -12.57 -12.85
C LEU A 69 17.83 -13.27 -13.99
N HIS A 70 18.59 -14.32 -13.69
CA HIS A 70 19.25 -15.12 -14.74
C HIS A 70 18.25 -15.89 -15.63
N ARG A 71 17.02 -16.09 -15.14
CA ARG A 71 15.92 -16.73 -15.87
C ARG A 71 14.69 -15.83 -15.83
N SER A 72 14.40 -15.19 -16.96
CA SER A 72 13.17 -14.43 -17.12
C SER A 72 11.95 -15.37 -17.12
N PRO A 73 10.83 -15.03 -16.47
CA PRO A 73 9.59 -15.78 -16.58
C PRO A 73 9.19 -16.05 -18.04
N TYR A 74 9.40 -15.09 -18.95
CA TYR A 74 9.08 -15.22 -20.38
C TYR A 74 9.96 -16.22 -21.14
N SER A 75 11.08 -16.66 -20.56
CA SER A 75 12.00 -17.63 -21.17
C SER A 75 11.77 -19.07 -20.69
N MET A 76 10.91 -19.26 -19.69
CA MET A 76 10.64 -20.56 -19.07
C MET A 76 9.38 -21.21 -19.67
N ASN A 77 9.20 -22.52 -19.48
CA ASN A 77 8.02 -23.24 -20.01
C ASN A 77 6.74 -22.81 -19.25
N PRO A 78 5.70 -22.28 -19.93
CA PRO A 78 4.47 -21.81 -19.27
C PRO A 78 3.74 -22.86 -18.43
N ARG A 79 3.96 -24.15 -18.71
CA ARG A 79 3.35 -25.27 -17.96
C ARG A 79 4.18 -25.72 -16.77
N SER A 80 5.34 -25.11 -16.52
CA SER A 80 6.17 -25.44 -15.36
C SER A 80 5.43 -25.17 -14.06
N LEU A 81 5.38 -26.18 -13.19
CA LEU A 81 4.88 -26.05 -11.83
C LEU A 81 5.96 -25.38 -10.96
N ILE A 82 5.55 -24.34 -10.24
CA ILE A 82 6.35 -23.53 -9.35
C ILE A 82 5.76 -23.63 -7.95
N HIS A 83 6.62 -23.81 -6.95
CA HIS A 83 6.23 -23.87 -5.55
C HIS A 83 6.84 -22.70 -4.79
N PHE A 84 6.05 -22.14 -3.88
CA PHE A 84 6.52 -21.25 -2.83
C PHE A 84 6.26 -21.89 -1.45
N PRO A 85 7.29 -22.10 -0.61
CA PRO A 85 8.71 -22.03 -0.91
C PRO A 85 9.09 -22.98 -2.05
N SER A 86 10.29 -22.84 -2.63
CA SER A 86 10.78 -23.64 -3.76
C SER A 86 10.77 -25.17 -3.56
N GLU A 87 10.49 -25.62 -2.34
CA GLU A 87 10.48 -27.02 -1.94
C GLU A 87 9.06 -27.59 -2.09
N THR A 88 8.97 -28.78 -2.66
CA THR A 88 7.72 -29.51 -2.82
C THR A 88 7.27 -30.09 -1.48
N ALA A 89 6.57 -29.27 -0.69
CA ALA A 89 6.01 -29.66 0.62
C ALA A 89 4.47 -29.56 0.64
N PRO A 90 3.78 -30.32 1.51
CA PRO A 90 2.32 -30.26 1.65
C PRO A 90 1.76 -28.89 2.05
N LYS A 91 2.61 -27.99 2.55
CA LYS A 91 2.25 -26.61 2.96
C LYS A 91 2.80 -25.55 2.00
N SER A 92 3.00 -25.90 0.73
CA SER A 92 3.44 -24.94 -0.29
C SER A 92 2.26 -24.26 -0.98
N PHE A 93 2.52 -23.06 -1.50
CA PHE A 93 1.68 -22.40 -2.49
C PHE A 93 2.16 -22.84 -3.88
N ALA A 94 1.35 -23.61 -4.59
CA ALA A 94 1.65 -24.07 -5.94
C ALA A 94 1.05 -23.12 -6.99
N MET A 95 1.77 -22.89 -8.08
CA MET A 95 1.32 -22.11 -9.23
C MET A 95 1.97 -22.64 -10.51
N ILE A 96 1.35 -22.45 -11.67
CA ILE A 96 2.03 -22.65 -12.95
C ILE A 96 2.61 -21.33 -13.44
N LEU A 97 3.70 -21.40 -14.20
CA LEU A 97 4.35 -20.21 -14.75
C LEU A 97 3.39 -19.33 -15.56
N GLN A 98 2.45 -19.93 -16.31
CA GLN A 98 1.43 -19.18 -17.06
C GLN A 98 0.63 -18.24 -16.15
N GLU A 99 0.31 -18.63 -14.92
CA GLU A 99 -0.41 -17.76 -13.99
C GLU A 99 0.42 -16.52 -13.64
N ILE A 100 1.73 -16.66 -13.48
CA ILE A 100 2.63 -15.53 -13.22
C ILE A 100 2.60 -14.55 -14.40
N LEU A 101 2.63 -15.05 -15.63
CA LEU A 101 2.53 -14.22 -16.84
C LEU A 101 1.17 -13.52 -16.93
N ASP A 102 0.08 -14.22 -16.63
CA ASP A 102 -1.26 -13.63 -16.61
C ASP A 102 -1.38 -12.54 -15.53
N TRP A 103 -0.78 -12.77 -14.36
CA TRP A 103 -0.71 -11.77 -13.29
C TRP A 103 0.14 -10.56 -13.70
N GLN A 104 1.25 -10.74 -14.42
CA GLN A 104 2.04 -9.65 -15.01
C GLN A 104 1.23 -8.83 -16.02
N HIS A 105 0.52 -9.48 -16.92
CA HIS A 105 -0.34 -8.86 -17.94
C HIS A 105 -1.52 -8.08 -17.37
N SER A 106 -1.90 -8.38 -16.13
CA SER A 106 -2.97 -7.66 -15.42
C SER A 106 -2.55 -6.29 -14.87
N TYR A 107 -1.27 -5.90 -15.01
CA TYR A 107 -0.75 -4.65 -14.48
C TYR A 107 -1.39 -3.41 -15.15
N ARG A 108 -1.89 -2.48 -14.35
CA ARG A 108 -2.52 -1.22 -14.79
C ARG A 108 -2.07 -0.06 -13.91
N VAL A 109 -2.03 1.14 -14.50
CA VAL A 109 -1.71 2.39 -13.81
C VAL A 109 -2.84 3.37 -14.02
N TYR A 110 -3.36 3.91 -12.93
CA TYR A 110 -4.34 4.98 -12.92
C TYR A 110 -3.72 6.22 -12.31
N ALA A 111 -3.82 7.36 -12.98
CA ALA A 111 -3.28 8.62 -12.46
C ALA A 111 -4.26 9.77 -12.67
N ASP A 112 -4.24 10.74 -11.77
CA ASP A 112 -5.12 11.88 -11.87
C ASP A 112 -4.64 12.87 -12.93
N LYS A 113 -5.42 13.01 -14.02
CA LYS A 113 -5.05 13.84 -15.17
C LYS A 113 -4.98 15.33 -14.86
N ASN A 114 -5.58 15.79 -13.76
CA ASN A 114 -5.60 17.20 -13.39
C ASN A 114 -4.39 17.58 -12.52
N ILE A 115 -3.44 16.67 -12.28
CA ILE A 115 -2.16 17.00 -11.63
C ILE A 115 -1.21 17.56 -12.69
N ARG A 116 -0.70 18.78 -12.47
CA ARG A 116 0.19 19.44 -13.43
C ARG A 116 1.47 18.62 -13.67
N GLY A 117 1.70 18.26 -14.94
CA GLY A 117 2.84 17.44 -15.36
C GLY A 117 2.64 15.95 -15.13
N MET A 118 1.39 15.50 -14.93
CA MET A 118 1.01 14.10 -14.96
C MET A 118 0.74 13.68 -16.41
N ASP A 119 1.70 12.98 -17.01
CA ASP A 119 1.58 12.43 -18.36
C ASP A 119 2.20 11.03 -18.43
N LYS A 120 2.00 10.33 -19.56
CA LYS A 120 2.50 8.96 -19.75
C LYS A 120 4.04 8.89 -19.71
N GLU A 121 4.73 9.95 -20.11
CA GLU A 121 6.18 9.99 -20.09
C GLU A 121 6.70 10.10 -18.66
N PHE A 122 6.12 10.99 -17.85
CA PHE A 122 6.36 11.09 -16.43
C PHE A 122 6.12 9.76 -15.74
N LEU A 123 4.97 9.12 -15.96
CA LEU A 123 4.65 7.82 -15.37
C LEU A 123 5.71 6.78 -15.74
N ARG A 124 6.07 6.66 -17.03
CA ARG A 124 7.11 5.73 -17.47
C ARG A 124 8.44 5.97 -16.78
N ARG A 125 8.89 7.24 -16.68
CA ARG A 125 10.15 7.59 -15.99
C ARG A 125 10.08 7.28 -14.50
N ALA A 126 8.99 7.64 -13.83
CA ALA A 126 8.82 7.42 -12.41
C ALA A 126 8.82 5.92 -12.07
N LEU A 127 8.09 5.10 -12.82
CA LEU A 127 8.04 3.64 -12.63
C LEU A 127 9.41 2.94 -12.87
N GLN A 128 10.32 3.58 -13.59
CA GLN A 128 11.72 3.16 -13.76
C GLN A 128 12.66 3.60 -12.63
N GLY A 129 12.15 4.33 -11.62
CA GLY A 129 12.97 4.95 -10.57
C GLY A 129 13.75 6.18 -11.04
N ARG A 130 13.34 6.79 -12.17
CA ARG A 130 14.01 7.95 -12.79
C ARG A 130 13.34 9.29 -12.46
N SER A 131 12.40 9.30 -11.52
CA SER A 131 11.81 10.53 -10.99
C SER A 131 12.74 11.16 -9.94
N LYS A 132 12.78 12.50 -9.93
CA LYS A 132 13.49 13.27 -8.90
C LYS A 132 12.67 13.38 -7.61
N TYR A 133 13.34 13.67 -6.50
CA TYR A 133 12.68 14.07 -5.26
C TYR A 133 11.92 15.41 -5.40
N GLY A 134 11.12 15.78 -4.40
CA GLY A 134 10.26 16.97 -4.45
C GLY A 134 9.10 16.78 -5.40
N LYS A 135 8.93 17.67 -6.38
CA LYS A 135 7.69 17.75 -7.19
C LYS A 135 7.35 16.47 -7.95
N GLU A 136 8.35 15.75 -8.46
CA GLU A 136 8.10 14.50 -9.17
C GLU A 136 7.68 13.37 -8.21
N ALA A 137 8.35 13.24 -7.05
CA ALA A 137 7.94 12.33 -5.98
C ALA A 137 6.54 12.65 -5.41
N PHE A 138 6.22 13.95 -5.23
CA PHE A 138 4.91 14.40 -4.79
C PHE A 138 3.78 14.04 -5.78
N ARG A 139 4.06 14.07 -7.09
CA ARG A 139 3.06 13.67 -8.09
C ARG A 139 2.65 12.20 -7.95
N MET A 140 3.56 11.33 -7.51
CA MET A 140 3.28 9.90 -7.34
C MET A 140 2.21 9.59 -6.28
N LYS A 141 1.92 10.54 -5.37
CA LYS A 141 0.80 10.45 -4.41
C LYS A 141 -0.56 10.32 -5.13
N PHE A 142 -0.65 10.81 -6.37
CA PHE A 142 -1.85 10.77 -7.22
C PHE A 142 -1.74 9.73 -8.34
N VAL A 143 -1.02 8.63 -8.07
CA VAL A 143 -0.87 7.49 -8.97
C VAL A 143 -1.19 6.20 -8.22
N VAL A 144 -1.98 5.34 -8.86
CA VAL A 144 -2.44 4.06 -8.35
C VAL A 144 -1.99 2.98 -9.32
N ARG A 145 -1.23 1.99 -8.82
CA ARG A 145 -0.78 0.83 -9.61
C ARG A 145 -1.52 -0.40 -9.14
N ILE A 146 -2.06 -1.19 -10.05
CA ILE A 146 -2.87 -2.35 -9.72
C ILE A 146 -2.40 -3.55 -10.53
N SER A 147 -2.28 -4.71 -9.90
CA SER A 147 -2.13 -5.99 -10.59
C SER A 147 -2.80 -7.10 -9.80
N THR A 148 -3.24 -8.15 -10.48
CA THR A 148 -3.51 -9.43 -9.82
C THR A 148 -2.22 -9.89 -9.17
N CYS A 149 -2.28 -10.16 -7.87
CA CYS A 149 -1.11 -10.41 -7.06
C CYS A 149 -1.51 -11.26 -5.86
N PRO A 150 -1.28 -12.57 -5.91
CA PRO A 150 -1.63 -13.44 -4.81
C PRO A 150 -0.72 -13.22 -3.60
N ILE A 151 -1.28 -13.55 -2.43
CA ILE A 151 -0.58 -13.58 -1.15
C ILE A 151 -0.06 -15.00 -0.92
N LEU A 152 1.25 -15.11 -0.71
CA LEU A 152 1.95 -16.38 -0.54
C LEU A 152 2.05 -16.80 0.93
N MET A 153 2.14 -15.83 1.84
CA MET A 153 2.22 -16.04 3.28
C MET A 153 1.53 -14.90 4.03
N GLU A 154 1.09 -15.16 5.27
CA GLU A 154 0.62 -14.11 6.19
C GLU A 154 1.81 -13.26 6.71
N PHE A 155 1.53 -12.12 7.34
CA PHE A 155 2.57 -11.22 7.89
C PHE A 155 3.41 -11.87 9.02
N ASP A 156 2.98 -13.01 9.55
CA ASP A 156 3.70 -13.83 10.53
C ASP A 156 4.62 -14.90 9.90
N ALA A 157 4.84 -14.80 8.59
CA ALA A 157 5.62 -15.71 7.74
C ALA A 157 5.02 -17.11 7.54
N ARG A 158 3.76 -17.34 7.94
CA ARG A 158 3.07 -18.61 7.68
C ARG A 158 2.61 -18.68 6.23
N ILE A 159 3.13 -19.67 5.51
CA ILE A 159 2.74 -19.93 4.11
C ILE A 159 1.25 -20.24 4.04
N ILE A 160 0.59 -19.67 3.05
CA ILE A 160 -0.81 -19.95 2.73
C ILE A 160 -0.81 -21.07 1.69
N PRO A 161 -1.15 -22.32 2.08
CA PRO A 161 -1.12 -23.43 1.13
C PRO A 161 -2.16 -23.22 0.04
N ARG A 162 -1.81 -23.66 -1.16
CA ARG A 162 -2.66 -23.56 -2.35
C ARG A 162 -2.31 -24.65 -3.35
N VAL A 163 -3.32 -25.33 -3.89
CA VAL A 163 -3.16 -26.18 -5.08
C VAL A 163 -3.61 -25.43 -6.34
N THR A 164 -3.09 -25.79 -7.51
CA THR A 164 -3.29 -25.05 -8.76
C THR A 164 -4.74 -25.01 -9.27
N GLN A 165 -5.61 -25.88 -8.74
CA GLN A 165 -7.05 -25.88 -9.05
C GLN A 165 -7.84 -24.80 -8.27
N GLU A 166 -7.23 -24.20 -7.24
CA GLU A 166 -7.89 -23.15 -6.47
C GLU A 166 -7.83 -21.80 -7.19
N ASP A 167 -8.99 -21.15 -7.31
CA ASP A 167 -9.17 -19.90 -8.07
C ASP A 167 -9.01 -18.61 -7.24
N TRP A 168 -9.10 -18.71 -5.91
CA TRP A 168 -9.03 -17.53 -5.03
C TRP A 168 -7.80 -16.62 -5.27
N PRO A 169 -6.60 -17.10 -5.66
CA PRO A 169 -5.47 -16.20 -5.87
C PRO A 169 -5.67 -15.22 -7.03
N HIS A 170 -6.45 -15.59 -8.05
CA HIS A 170 -6.74 -14.72 -9.21
C HIS A 170 -7.69 -13.57 -8.88
N ARG A 171 -8.34 -13.64 -7.72
CA ARG A 171 -9.30 -12.63 -7.24
C ARG A 171 -8.66 -11.53 -6.42
N ILE A 172 -7.37 -11.68 -6.08
CA ILE A 172 -6.64 -10.73 -5.25
C ILE A 172 -5.88 -9.74 -6.13
N LYS A 173 -6.16 -8.46 -5.96
CA LYS A 173 -5.48 -7.35 -6.60
C LYS A 173 -4.63 -6.61 -5.57
N LEU A 174 -3.33 -6.49 -5.80
CA LEU A 174 -2.48 -5.61 -4.99
C LEU A 174 -2.52 -4.22 -5.58
N VAL A 175 -2.83 -3.22 -4.74
CA VAL A 175 -2.96 -1.83 -5.17
C VAL A 175 -1.92 -0.97 -4.49
N SER A 176 -0.90 -0.55 -5.24
CA SER A 176 0.23 0.19 -4.73
C SER A 176 0.08 1.69 -4.94
N VAL A 177 0.01 2.44 -3.83
CA VAL A 177 -0.23 3.89 -3.80
C VAL A 177 0.76 4.56 -2.85
N THR A 178 1.27 5.72 -3.25
CA THR A 178 2.12 6.51 -2.36
C THR A 178 1.28 7.32 -1.37
N GLY A 179 1.55 7.15 -0.07
CA GLY A 179 0.92 7.95 0.99
C GLY A 179 1.60 9.30 1.21
N ILE A 180 0.94 10.25 1.88
CA ILE A 180 1.56 11.52 2.30
C ILE A 180 2.39 11.24 3.55
N ASP A 181 3.67 11.58 3.55
CA ASP A 181 4.59 11.27 4.64
C ASP A 181 5.22 12.54 5.23
N PHE A 182 5.50 12.47 6.53
CA PHE A 182 6.12 13.52 7.32
C PHE A 182 7.41 13.02 7.99
N ALA A 183 8.03 11.96 7.45
CA ALA A 183 9.22 11.28 7.96
C ALA A 183 10.50 12.14 8.01
N GLY A 184 10.51 13.30 7.34
CA GLY A 184 11.70 14.15 7.27
C GLY A 184 12.73 13.68 6.24
N ARG A 185 12.32 12.96 5.19
CA ARG A 185 13.20 12.52 4.10
C ARG A 185 13.07 13.47 2.91
N ILE A 186 14.14 13.65 2.13
CA ILE A 186 14.19 14.55 0.97
C ILE A 186 13.08 14.26 -0.05
N HIS A 187 12.57 13.03 -0.09
CA HIS A 187 11.49 12.63 -0.96
C HIS A 187 10.10 13.10 -0.49
N ASP A 188 9.98 13.37 0.80
CA ASP A 188 8.79 13.90 1.47
C ASP A 188 8.87 15.44 1.60
N VAL A 189 9.90 16.08 1.03
CA VAL A 189 10.14 17.52 1.16
C VAL A 189 8.94 18.35 0.71
N ASP A 190 8.28 17.94 -0.39
CA ASP A 190 7.12 18.64 -0.93
C ASP A 190 5.84 18.28 -0.17
N ASP A 191 5.76 17.14 0.53
CA ASP A 191 4.68 16.87 1.48
C ASP A 191 4.74 17.90 2.63
N ILE A 192 5.93 18.14 3.18
CA ILE A 192 6.16 19.16 4.21
C ILE A 192 5.87 20.57 3.69
N CYS A 193 6.50 20.95 2.57
CA CYS A 193 6.39 22.31 2.05
C CYS A 193 4.96 22.65 1.60
N THR A 194 4.17 21.65 1.20
CA THR A 194 2.78 21.82 0.78
C THR A 194 1.83 21.86 1.96
N TYR A 195 1.97 20.96 2.94
CA TYR A 195 0.94 20.78 3.97
C TYR A 195 1.28 21.44 5.31
N VAL A 196 2.52 21.86 5.58
CA VAL A 196 2.90 22.49 6.87
C VAL A 196 3.17 23.97 6.67
N LYS A 197 2.20 24.84 6.98
CA LYS A 197 2.24 26.30 6.73
C LYS A 197 3.46 27.00 7.34
N ASN A 198 3.91 26.54 8.50
CA ASN A 198 5.05 27.09 9.24
C ASN A 198 6.30 26.21 9.17
N TRP A 199 6.49 25.42 8.10
CA TRP A 199 7.60 24.47 7.98
C TRP A 199 8.98 25.11 8.24
N ARG A 200 9.19 26.36 7.82
CA ARG A 200 10.44 27.13 8.04
C ARG A 200 10.77 27.34 9.53
N ASP A 201 9.76 27.40 10.37
CA ASP A 201 9.92 27.55 11.81
C ASP A 201 10.19 26.20 12.46
N VAL A 202 9.56 25.15 11.92
CA VAL A 202 9.61 23.77 12.46
C VAL A 202 10.94 23.08 12.16
N TYR A 203 11.50 23.26 10.98
CA TYR A 203 12.67 22.51 10.50
C TYR A 203 13.93 23.35 10.33
N GLU A 204 15.08 22.71 10.42
CA GLU A 204 16.37 23.35 10.19
C GLU A 204 16.52 23.80 8.74
N ILE A 205 17.03 25.02 8.55
CA ILE A 205 17.15 25.69 7.25
C ILE A 205 18.62 25.89 6.94
N ASP A 206 19.01 25.63 5.70
CA ASP A 206 20.33 25.96 5.18
C ASP A 206 20.41 27.49 4.96
N PRO A 207 21.36 28.20 5.60
CA PRO A 207 21.46 29.66 5.51
C PRO A 207 21.78 30.17 4.10
N ASN A 208 22.37 29.34 3.24
CA ASN A 208 22.77 29.75 1.89
C ASN A 208 21.62 29.62 0.88
N SER A 209 20.86 28.52 0.96
CA SER A 209 19.78 28.23 0.02
C SER A 209 18.41 28.69 0.52
N ASN A 210 18.26 28.96 1.82
CA ASN A 210 16.98 29.22 2.48
C ASN A 210 15.96 28.08 2.24
N LEU A 211 16.45 26.85 2.08
CA LEU A 211 15.69 25.60 1.95
C LEU A 211 15.92 24.71 3.18
N LEU A 212 15.16 23.63 3.29
CA LEU A 212 15.38 22.61 4.33
C LEU A 212 16.83 22.11 4.27
N ARG A 213 17.50 22.10 5.43
CA ARG A 213 18.86 21.58 5.53
C ARG A 213 18.84 20.06 5.44
N VAL A 214 19.44 19.54 4.38
CA VAL A 214 19.55 18.09 4.15
C VAL A 214 20.90 17.58 4.66
N TYR A 215 20.83 16.60 5.55
CA TYR A 215 21.95 15.86 6.12
C TYR A 215 22.13 14.54 5.36
N ASN A 216 23.40 14.18 5.11
CA ASN A 216 23.79 12.94 4.43
C ASN A 216 23.11 12.72 3.06
N GLY A 217 22.65 13.80 2.42
CA GLY A 217 21.95 13.75 1.13
C GLY A 217 20.53 13.18 1.17
N ARG A 218 19.98 12.85 2.34
CA ARG A 218 18.70 12.15 2.48
C ARG A 218 17.74 12.78 3.48
N ASP A 219 18.19 13.08 4.69
CA ASP A 219 17.30 13.39 5.81
C ASP A 219 17.35 14.87 6.17
N PHE A 220 16.26 15.44 6.66
CA PHE A 220 16.21 16.78 7.24
C PHE A 220 15.57 16.72 8.63
N HIS A 221 15.95 17.66 9.48
CA HIS A 221 15.65 17.58 10.91
C HIS A 221 14.77 18.72 11.40
N ARG A 222 13.90 18.38 12.35
CA ARG A 222 13.14 19.37 13.12
C ARG A 222 14.10 20.15 14.01
N LYS A 223 13.91 21.47 14.16
CA LYS A 223 14.66 22.27 15.14
C LYS A 223 14.37 21.75 16.54
N ALA A 224 15.41 21.59 17.36
CA ALA A 224 15.29 21.07 18.73
C ALA A 224 14.22 21.81 19.57
N ASN A 225 14.15 23.15 19.44
CA ASN A 225 13.17 24.00 20.11
C ASN A 225 12.14 24.59 19.14
N GLY A 226 11.92 23.94 17.99
CA GLY A 226 10.96 24.40 16.97
C GLY A 226 9.52 24.25 17.46
N PRO A 227 8.59 25.13 17.00
CA PRO A 227 7.17 25.02 17.31
C PRO A 227 6.57 23.72 16.73
N ARG A 228 5.33 23.42 17.13
CA ARG A 228 4.51 22.40 16.45
C ARG A 228 4.21 22.82 15.01
N GLY A 229 4.00 21.82 14.15
CA GLY A 229 3.52 22.05 12.79
C GLY A 229 2.11 22.65 12.78
N LYS A 230 1.87 23.58 11.87
CA LYS A 230 0.56 24.15 11.55
C LYS A 230 0.13 23.62 10.19
N LEU A 231 -0.80 22.67 10.19
CA LEU A 231 -1.29 22.05 8.97
C LEU A 231 -2.14 23.00 8.12
N ASP A 232 -1.98 22.90 6.81
CA ASP A 232 -2.97 23.35 5.84
C ASP A 232 -4.07 22.31 5.70
N LYS A 233 -5.03 22.35 6.63
CA LYS A 233 -6.08 21.34 6.74
C LYS A 233 -6.92 21.22 5.48
N ASP A 234 -7.29 22.35 4.87
CA ASP A 234 -8.15 22.36 3.68
C ASP A 234 -7.44 21.74 2.48
N ARG A 235 -6.17 22.12 2.27
CA ARG A 235 -5.33 21.57 1.20
C ARG A 235 -5.14 20.06 1.39
N LEU A 236 -4.73 19.64 2.58
CA LEU A 236 -4.51 18.23 2.90
C LEU A 236 -5.79 17.40 2.73
N ARG A 237 -6.92 17.87 3.25
CA ARG A 237 -8.22 17.20 3.12
C ARG A 237 -8.62 17.02 1.66
N ASN A 238 -8.51 18.07 0.85
CA ASN A 238 -8.88 18.03 -0.56
C ASN A 238 -8.01 17.03 -1.34
N ASP A 239 -6.70 17.02 -1.10
CA ASP A 239 -5.79 16.08 -1.75
C ASP A 239 -6.02 14.63 -1.24
N LEU A 240 -6.32 14.42 0.05
CA LEU A 240 -6.72 13.10 0.58
C LEU A 240 -8.02 12.57 -0.05
N MET A 241 -9.04 13.42 -0.19
CA MET A 241 -10.28 13.05 -0.88
C MET A 241 -10.00 12.68 -2.34
N ARG A 242 -9.16 13.46 -3.01
CA ARG A 242 -8.76 13.21 -4.40
C ARG A 242 -8.03 11.87 -4.56
N MET A 243 -7.09 11.58 -3.67
CA MET A 243 -6.40 10.28 -3.61
C MET A 243 -7.39 9.13 -3.38
N ALA A 244 -8.32 9.28 -2.42
CA ALA A 244 -9.34 8.28 -2.13
C ALA A 244 -10.28 8.02 -3.33
N ARG A 245 -10.72 9.08 -4.01
CA ARG A 245 -11.53 8.97 -5.25
C ARG A 245 -10.77 8.22 -6.33
N LEU A 246 -9.54 8.63 -6.63
CA LEU A 246 -8.71 7.98 -7.65
C LEU A 246 -8.54 6.48 -7.34
N ARG A 247 -8.22 6.16 -6.08
CA ARG A 247 -8.04 4.79 -5.58
C ARG A 247 -9.30 3.94 -5.75
N LEU A 248 -10.46 4.44 -5.32
CA LEU A 248 -11.73 3.71 -5.40
C LEU A 248 -12.23 3.57 -6.85
N ARG A 249 -11.99 4.58 -7.70
CA ARG A 249 -12.29 4.50 -9.14
C ARG A 249 -11.42 3.48 -9.86
N ALA A 250 -10.13 3.46 -9.56
CA ALA A 250 -9.22 2.44 -10.09
C ALA A 250 -9.68 1.04 -9.65
N CYS A 251 -10.07 0.88 -8.39
CA CYS A 251 -10.70 -0.35 -7.88
C CYS A 251 -11.93 -0.77 -8.70
N ASP A 252 -12.85 0.18 -8.91
CA ASP A 252 -14.10 -0.06 -9.60
C ASP A 252 -13.89 -0.46 -11.06
N ASN A 253 -12.94 0.18 -11.75
CA ASN A 253 -12.56 -0.14 -13.12
C ASN A 253 -11.94 -1.55 -13.24
N GLU A 254 -11.23 -2.00 -12.20
CA GLU A 254 -10.61 -3.32 -12.10
C GLU A 254 -11.58 -4.40 -11.56
N LEU A 255 -12.89 -4.12 -11.53
CA LEU A 255 -13.95 -5.04 -11.12
C LEU A 255 -13.80 -5.57 -9.67
N ILE A 256 -13.15 -4.79 -8.81
CA ILE A 256 -12.99 -5.12 -7.39
C ILE A 256 -14.32 -4.90 -6.66
N GLN A 257 -14.71 -5.87 -5.85
CA GLN A 257 -15.96 -5.87 -5.10
C GLN A 257 -15.76 -5.51 -3.63
N VAL A 258 -14.62 -5.87 -3.05
CA VAL A 258 -14.30 -5.55 -1.66
C VAL A 258 -12.93 -4.89 -1.61
N VAL A 259 -12.85 -3.72 -1.01
CA VAL A 259 -11.61 -2.96 -0.90
C VAL A 259 -11.07 -3.10 0.52
N VAL A 260 -9.87 -3.65 0.70
CA VAL A 260 -9.17 -3.69 1.98
C VAL A 260 -8.15 -2.56 2.04
N GLU A 261 -8.27 -1.71 3.06
CA GLU A 261 -7.53 -0.45 3.22
C GLU A 261 -6.85 -0.37 4.61
N THR A 262 -5.69 0.30 4.71
CA THR A 262 -5.03 0.58 6.00
C THR A 262 -5.04 2.08 6.35
N GLY A 263 -5.91 2.85 5.69
CA GLY A 263 -5.99 4.31 5.77
C GLY A 263 -5.31 5.00 4.59
N ILE A 264 -6.09 5.56 3.67
CA ILE A 264 -5.57 6.17 2.44
C ILE A 264 -4.80 7.45 2.76
N GLY A 265 -3.61 7.56 2.16
CA GLY A 265 -2.78 8.76 2.25
C GLY A 265 -2.04 8.93 3.58
N LEU A 266 -2.14 7.96 4.50
CA LEU A 266 -1.34 7.94 5.72
C LEU A 266 0.01 7.29 5.40
N GLY A 267 1.06 8.09 5.22
CA GLY A 267 2.43 7.59 5.29
C GLY A 267 2.73 6.96 6.66
N ILE A 268 3.87 6.28 6.77
CA ILE A 268 4.28 5.57 7.99
C ILE A 268 4.30 6.51 9.21
N PHE A 269 4.60 7.79 8.98
CA PHE A 269 4.63 8.81 10.00
C PHE A 269 3.56 9.87 9.73
N ALA A 270 2.43 9.80 10.43
CA ALA A 270 1.38 10.82 10.40
C ALA A 270 1.84 12.20 10.94
N GLY A 271 3.15 12.46 11.07
CA GLY A 271 3.69 13.72 11.57
C GLY A 271 3.77 13.81 13.10
N THR A 272 3.86 12.68 13.80
CA THR A 272 4.01 12.63 15.27
C THR A 272 5.23 13.45 15.73
N ALA A 273 6.34 13.40 14.98
CA ALA A 273 7.56 14.15 15.30
C ALA A 273 7.37 15.68 15.32
N ILE A 274 6.36 16.18 14.59
CA ILE A 274 6.00 17.60 14.52
C ILE A 274 4.63 17.91 15.16
N GLY A 275 4.00 16.92 15.80
CA GLY A 275 2.79 17.06 16.63
C GLY A 275 1.51 17.35 15.85
N ILE A 276 1.34 16.77 14.65
CA ILE A 276 0.15 16.97 13.80
C ILE A 276 -0.67 15.69 13.57
N ASP A 277 -0.24 14.58 14.14
CA ASP A 277 -0.68 13.23 13.78
C ASP A 277 -2.14 12.91 14.05
N GLU A 278 -2.68 13.37 15.17
CA GLU A 278 -4.12 13.25 15.45
C GLU A 278 -4.96 13.94 14.35
N THR A 279 -4.54 15.15 13.94
CA THR A 279 -5.24 15.90 12.89
C THR A 279 -5.12 15.21 11.54
N VAL A 280 -3.94 14.68 11.17
CA VAL A 280 -3.76 13.94 9.91
C VAL A 280 -4.66 12.69 9.86
N ARG A 281 -4.70 11.90 10.94
CA ARG A 281 -5.55 10.69 11.01
C ARG A 281 -7.04 11.03 10.89
N SER A 282 -7.49 12.08 11.59
CA SER A 282 -8.88 12.55 11.52
C SER A 282 -9.24 13.03 10.11
N LEU A 283 -8.37 13.81 9.45
CA LEU A 283 -8.60 14.27 8.08
C LEU A 283 -8.65 13.11 7.09
N SER A 284 -7.80 12.08 7.23
CA SER A 284 -7.83 10.88 6.39
C SER A 284 -9.13 10.10 6.57
N ALA A 285 -9.54 9.82 7.81
CA ALA A 285 -10.81 9.14 8.09
C ALA A 285 -12.00 9.90 7.50
N SER A 286 -12.04 11.21 7.73
CA SER A 286 -13.13 12.08 7.27
C SER A 286 -13.19 12.19 5.74
N ALA A 287 -12.02 12.31 5.08
CA ALA A 287 -11.94 12.37 3.63
C ALA A 287 -12.50 11.11 2.97
N ILE A 288 -12.12 9.92 3.45
CA ILE A 288 -12.61 8.67 2.86
C ILE A 288 -14.10 8.47 3.16
N ARG A 289 -14.54 8.75 4.38
CA ARG A 289 -15.98 8.71 4.74
C ARG A 289 -16.80 9.56 3.78
N GLN A 290 -16.38 10.82 3.57
CA GLN A 290 -17.08 11.74 2.68
C GLN A 290 -17.07 11.25 1.23
N VAL A 291 -15.95 10.73 0.71
CA VAL A 291 -15.91 10.15 -0.63
C VAL A 291 -16.88 8.97 -0.77
N LEU A 292 -16.97 8.11 0.25
CA LEU A 292 -17.92 7.00 0.22
C LEU A 292 -19.39 7.46 0.29
N GLU A 293 -19.69 8.57 0.97
CA GLU A 293 -21.03 9.15 1.00
C GLU A 293 -21.40 9.85 -0.32
N GLU A 294 -20.50 10.69 -0.85
CA GLU A 294 -20.74 11.49 -2.05
C GLU A 294 -20.72 10.64 -3.32
N ASP A 295 -19.73 9.76 -3.43
CA ASP A 295 -19.44 9.04 -4.66
C ASP A 295 -19.89 7.57 -4.60
N GLY A 296 -20.25 7.05 -3.42
CA GLY A 296 -20.55 5.64 -3.16
C GLY A 296 -21.52 5.02 -4.16
N SER A 297 -22.59 5.75 -4.49
CA SER A 297 -23.67 5.30 -5.37
C SER A 297 -23.26 5.16 -6.84
N THR A 298 -22.13 5.74 -7.21
CA THR A 298 -21.64 5.77 -8.60
C THR A 298 -20.60 4.69 -8.87
N TYR A 299 -20.11 3.98 -7.84
CA TYR A 299 -19.26 2.80 -8.03
C TYR A 299 -20.14 1.61 -8.44
N ARG A 300 -19.77 0.91 -9.51
CA ARG A 300 -20.59 -0.17 -10.09
C ARG A 300 -20.28 -1.54 -9.50
N ASN A 301 -19.02 -1.73 -9.12
CA ASN A 301 -18.46 -3.00 -8.72
C ASN A 301 -18.16 -3.04 -7.21
N VAL A 302 -17.70 -1.93 -6.63
CA VAL A 302 -17.37 -1.86 -5.19
C VAL A 302 -18.63 -2.02 -4.35
N ARG A 303 -18.65 -3.05 -3.49
CA ARG A 303 -19.78 -3.41 -2.62
C ARG A 303 -19.49 -3.26 -1.14
N ALA A 304 -18.22 -3.20 -0.75
CA ALA A 304 -17.82 -3.05 0.63
C ALA A 304 -16.39 -2.49 0.74
N VAL A 305 -16.14 -1.78 1.84
CA VAL A 305 -14.79 -1.37 2.25
C VAL A 305 -14.48 -1.96 3.62
N VAL A 306 -13.29 -2.52 3.77
CA VAL A 306 -12.77 -3.07 5.01
C VAL A 306 -11.50 -2.31 5.38
N PHE A 307 -11.51 -1.59 6.50
CA PHE A 307 -10.33 -0.96 7.06
C PHE A 307 -9.61 -1.94 8.00
N ALA A 308 -8.47 -2.47 7.57
CA ALA A 308 -7.54 -3.27 8.37
C ALA A 308 -6.62 -2.33 9.16
N LEU A 309 -7.03 -1.93 10.36
CA LEU A 309 -6.35 -0.94 11.20
C LEU A 309 -5.85 -1.61 12.49
N PRO A 310 -4.60 -2.07 12.51
CA PRO A 310 -4.04 -2.74 13.68
C PRO A 310 -3.95 -1.82 14.90
N ILE A 311 -4.40 -2.32 16.06
CA ILE A 311 -4.37 -1.61 17.34
C ILE A 311 -3.05 -1.86 18.08
N PHE A 312 -2.06 -0.99 17.98
CA PHE A 312 -0.70 -1.24 18.49
C PHE A 312 -0.49 -0.99 20.00
N GLY A 313 -1.54 -1.11 20.84
CA GLY A 313 -1.44 -0.81 22.28
C GLY A 313 -2.22 -1.73 23.23
N LYS A 314 -1.50 -2.30 24.22
CA LYS A 314 -2.01 -2.49 25.60
C LYS A 314 -1.24 -1.53 26.51
N ARG A 315 -1.69 -0.29 26.73
CA ARG A 315 -1.16 0.55 27.83
C ARG A 315 -2.22 1.38 28.54
N HIS A 316 -2.11 1.28 29.85
CA HIS A 316 -2.93 1.83 30.93
C HIS A 316 -2.81 3.35 31.12
N ARG A 317 -3.87 3.92 31.72
CA ARG A 317 -3.87 5.07 32.65
C ARG A 317 -3.31 6.39 32.07
N ASN A 318 -4.24 7.25 31.66
CA ASN A 318 -4.15 8.73 31.73
C ASN A 318 -3.61 9.54 30.53
N SER A 319 -3.56 9.04 29.30
CA SER A 319 -3.53 9.95 28.14
C SER A 319 -4.20 9.37 26.91
N LYS A 320 -5.12 10.14 26.33
CA LYS A 320 -5.92 9.84 25.13
C LYS A 320 -5.04 9.92 23.87
N THR A 321 -4.13 8.98 23.64
CA THR A 321 -3.66 8.76 22.27
C THR A 321 -4.70 7.90 21.56
N GLN A 322 -5.56 8.53 20.76
CA GLN A 322 -6.47 7.81 19.88
C GLN A 322 -5.64 7.08 18.82
N ASP A 323 -5.59 5.75 18.90
CA ASP A 323 -5.03 4.90 17.84
C ASP A 323 -5.82 5.13 16.53
N THR A 324 -5.19 4.93 15.37
CA THR A 324 -5.80 5.09 14.04
C THR A 324 -7.13 4.33 13.94
N TYR A 325 -7.21 3.12 14.51
CA TYR A 325 -8.45 2.36 14.62
C TYR A 325 -9.57 3.17 15.30
N GLN A 326 -9.28 3.77 16.46
CA GLN A 326 -10.28 4.51 17.23
C GLN A 326 -10.69 5.79 16.50
N VAL A 327 -9.75 6.50 15.88
CA VAL A 327 -10.05 7.71 15.09
C VAL A 327 -11.01 7.38 13.94
N PHE A 328 -10.75 6.30 13.20
CA PHE A 328 -11.65 5.86 12.13
C PHE A 328 -13.00 5.39 12.68
N ALA A 329 -13.01 4.60 13.76
CA ALA A 329 -14.25 4.15 14.38
C ALA A 329 -15.11 5.31 14.87
N ASP A 330 -14.51 6.31 15.51
CA ASP A 330 -15.18 7.51 15.99
C ASP A 330 -15.74 8.34 14.82
N GLU A 331 -14.97 8.58 13.76
CA GLU A 331 -15.42 9.36 12.59
C GLU A 331 -16.65 8.74 11.92
N PHE A 332 -16.64 7.42 11.67
CA PHE A 332 -17.76 6.72 11.04
C PHE A 332 -18.97 6.59 11.98
N ASN A 333 -18.75 6.50 13.30
CA ASN A 333 -19.82 6.40 14.29
C ASN A 333 -20.49 7.75 14.58
N GLN A 334 -19.71 8.80 14.89
CA GLN A 334 -20.23 10.13 15.24
C GLN A 334 -20.95 10.79 14.07
N SER A 335 -20.45 10.59 12.85
CA SER A 335 -21.09 11.11 11.64
C SER A 335 -22.34 10.32 11.25
N HIS A 336 -22.63 9.22 11.93
CA HIS A 336 -23.65 8.24 11.55
C HIS A 336 -23.55 7.90 10.06
N TYR A 337 -22.42 7.36 9.60
CA TYR A 337 -22.16 7.13 8.18
C TYR A 337 -23.40 6.61 7.41
N GLN A 338 -23.84 7.39 6.42
CA GLN A 338 -25.04 7.14 5.61
C GLN A 338 -24.71 6.74 4.16
N GLY A 339 -23.44 6.47 3.85
CA GLY A 339 -23.04 6.11 2.50
C GLY A 339 -23.57 4.73 2.09
N PRO A 340 -23.80 4.50 0.78
CA PRO A 340 -24.43 3.28 0.26
C PRO A 340 -23.50 2.06 0.25
N ILE A 341 -22.20 2.24 0.51
CA ILE A 341 -21.23 1.16 0.56
C ILE A 341 -20.97 0.78 2.02
N PRO A 342 -21.31 -0.44 2.45
CA PRO A 342 -21.00 -0.92 3.79
C PRO A 342 -19.51 -0.86 4.15
N VAL A 343 -19.24 -0.51 5.41
CA VAL A 343 -17.88 -0.38 5.95
C VAL A 343 -17.67 -1.29 7.15
N LEU A 344 -16.56 -2.04 7.14
CA LEU A 344 -16.03 -2.75 8.29
C LEU A 344 -14.72 -2.10 8.74
N ILE A 345 -14.55 -1.88 10.04
CA ILE A 345 -13.26 -1.52 10.63
C ILE A 345 -12.83 -2.72 11.47
N ALA A 346 -11.60 -3.19 11.27
CA ALA A 346 -11.11 -4.48 11.69
C ALA A 346 -9.67 -4.36 12.24
N ASP A 347 -9.36 -5.13 13.28
CA ASP A 347 -8.02 -5.24 13.91
C ASP A 347 -7.32 -6.56 13.50
N GLN A 348 -7.73 -7.10 12.36
CA GLN A 348 -7.20 -8.32 11.76
C GLN A 348 -6.07 -8.00 10.79
N ASP A 349 -5.21 -8.98 10.57
CA ASP A 349 -4.20 -8.95 9.51
C ASP A 349 -4.87 -8.71 8.15
N MET A 350 -4.37 -7.72 7.42
CA MET A 350 -4.85 -7.36 6.08
C MET A 350 -4.77 -8.55 5.12
N HIS A 351 -3.68 -9.34 5.17
CA HIS A 351 -3.53 -10.52 4.31
C HIS A 351 -4.60 -11.56 4.60
N ARG A 352 -4.83 -11.82 5.89
CA ARG A 352 -5.84 -12.78 6.34
C ARG A 352 -7.25 -12.35 5.93
N LEU A 353 -7.57 -11.07 6.06
CA LEU A 353 -8.82 -10.50 5.56
C LEU A 353 -8.95 -10.69 4.05
N THR A 354 -7.94 -10.27 3.28
CA THR A 354 -7.92 -10.36 1.82
C THR A 354 -8.11 -11.79 1.32
N VAL A 355 -7.37 -12.76 1.87
CA VAL A 355 -7.49 -14.17 1.48
C VAL A 355 -8.85 -14.75 1.86
N ALA A 356 -9.37 -14.42 3.05
CA ALA A 356 -10.71 -14.86 3.45
C ALA A 356 -11.79 -14.32 2.52
N ILE A 357 -11.71 -13.05 2.11
CA ILE A 357 -12.63 -12.44 1.14
C ILE A 357 -12.55 -13.14 -0.22
N ALA A 358 -11.33 -13.37 -0.73
CA ALA A 358 -11.11 -14.04 -2.01
C ALA A 358 -11.65 -15.48 -2.02
N ARG A 359 -11.43 -16.23 -0.94
CA ARG A 359 -11.97 -17.60 -0.75
C ARG A 359 -13.50 -17.63 -0.65
N ASN A 360 -14.12 -16.54 -0.22
CA ASN A 360 -15.58 -16.36 -0.26
C ASN A 360 -16.09 -15.93 -1.66
N GLY A 361 -15.23 -15.93 -2.68
CA GLY A 361 -15.62 -15.73 -4.08
C GLY A 361 -15.71 -14.26 -4.51
N PHE A 362 -15.20 -13.33 -3.72
CA PHE A 362 -15.18 -11.91 -4.08
C PHE A 362 -13.87 -11.51 -4.74
N ASN A 363 -13.94 -10.62 -5.74
CA ASN A 363 -12.77 -9.89 -6.20
C ASN A 363 -12.40 -8.86 -5.13
N VAL A 364 -11.16 -8.90 -4.66
CA VAL A 364 -10.71 -8.12 -3.52
C VAL A 364 -9.43 -7.37 -3.86
N SER A 365 -9.31 -6.16 -3.35
CA SER A 365 -8.03 -5.45 -3.37
C SER A 365 -7.42 -5.34 -2.00
N GLU A 366 -6.11 -5.33 -1.96
CA GLU A 366 -5.31 -5.01 -0.80
C GLU A 366 -4.46 -3.77 -1.06
N LEU A 367 -4.50 -2.79 -0.15
CA LEU A 367 -3.64 -1.63 -0.22
C LEU A 367 -2.19 -2.02 0.09
N ASN A 368 -1.29 -1.67 -0.83
CA ASN A 368 0.15 -1.68 -0.61
C ASN A 368 0.64 -0.24 -0.47
N PRO A 369 0.91 0.25 0.75
CA PRO A 369 1.62 1.51 0.93
C PRO A 369 2.94 1.41 0.16
N ALA A 370 3.26 2.47 -0.57
CA ALA A 370 4.49 2.57 -1.29
C ALA A 370 5.18 3.90 -0.98
N ASP A 371 6.48 3.88 -0.87
CA ASP A 371 7.27 5.10 -0.88
C ASP A 371 7.12 5.85 -2.24
N SER A 372 7.60 7.07 -2.22
CA SER A 372 7.39 8.18 -3.16
C SER A 372 8.04 8.04 -4.54
N HIS A 373 8.78 6.96 -4.79
CA HIS A 373 9.49 6.75 -6.06
C HIS A 373 8.69 6.00 -7.11
N GLY A 374 7.50 5.49 -6.79
CA GLY A 374 6.70 4.78 -7.77
C GLY A 374 7.30 3.45 -8.25
N VAL A 375 8.46 3.04 -7.72
CA VAL A 375 9.05 1.71 -7.92
C VAL A 375 8.43 0.76 -6.88
N PHE A 376 8.15 -0.47 -7.28
CA PHE A 376 7.67 -1.49 -6.34
C PHE A 376 8.86 -2.10 -5.57
N GLY A 377 8.69 -2.41 -4.29
CA GLY A 377 9.72 -3.08 -3.50
C GLY A 377 10.82 -2.16 -3.00
N GLU A 378 10.50 -0.95 -2.54
CA GLU A 378 11.49 -0.18 -1.79
C GLU A 378 11.91 -0.98 -0.53
N TYR A 379 13.21 -1.18 -0.32
CA TYR A 379 13.79 -1.89 0.84
C TYR A 379 13.50 -3.39 1.02
N TRP A 380 13.03 -4.13 0.01
CA TRP A 380 12.66 -5.56 0.16
C TRP A 380 13.79 -6.52 0.59
N GLN A 381 15.04 -6.04 0.69
CA GLN A 381 16.21 -6.79 1.21
C GLN A 381 16.80 -6.21 2.48
N ASN A 382 16.22 -5.10 2.94
CA ASN A 382 16.47 -4.67 4.27
C ASN A 382 15.57 -5.55 5.12
N ARG A 383 16.21 -6.32 6.00
CA ARG A 383 15.56 -7.15 7.02
C ARG A 383 14.87 -6.29 8.09
N GLY A 384 14.33 -5.16 7.67
CA GLY A 384 13.70 -4.14 8.48
C GLY A 384 12.28 -4.53 8.89
N PRO A 385 11.62 -3.68 9.68
CA PRO A 385 10.27 -3.90 10.18
C PRO A 385 9.16 -3.36 9.26
N ALA A 386 9.47 -2.74 8.12
CA ALA A 386 8.49 -1.86 7.46
C ALA A 386 7.35 -2.66 6.82
N VAL A 387 6.12 -2.14 6.94
CA VAL A 387 4.91 -2.76 6.36
C VAL A 387 5.06 -2.95 4.85
N GLU A 388 5.64 -1.97 4.16
CA GLU A 388 5.92 -2.02 2.72
C GLU A 388 6.89 -3.16 2.36
N GLU A 389 7.91 -3.39 3.20
CA GLU A 389 8.88 -4.49 3.04
C GLU A 389 8.16 -5.83 3.17
N LYS A 390 7.31 -5.99 4.20
CA LYS A 390 6.54 -7.23 4.39
C LYS A 390 5.67 -7.53 3.17
N LEU A 391 4.92 -6.56 2.67
CA LEU A 391 4.04 -6.77 1.51
C LEU A 391 4.80 -7.21 0.26
N ALA A 392 6.01 -6.69 0.02
CA ALA A 392 6.85 -7.13 -1.08
C ALA A 392 7.37 -8.57 -0.88
N LEU A 393 7.53 -9.02 0.36
CA LEU A 393 8.12 -10.31 0.74
C LEU A 393 7.10 -11.43 0.93
N THR A 394 5.84 -11.09 1.17
CA THR A 394 4.75 -12.03 1.44
C THR A 394 3.83 -12.26 0.24
N THR A 395 4.01 -11.50 -0.84
CA THR A 395 3.18 -11.54 -2.05
C THR A 395 4.00 -11.76 -3.31
N MET A 396 3.33 -11.96 -4.45
CA MET A 396 3.99 -11.98 -5.77
C MET A 396 4.33 -10.57 -6.32
N GLY A 397 4.14 -9.52 -5.53
CA GLY A 397 4.22 -8.12 -5.95
C GLY A 397 5.49 -7.75 -6.72
N LEU A 398 6.64 -8.28 -6.29
CA LEU A 398 7.91 -8.04 -6.98
C LEU A 398 7.87 -8.55 -8.43
N LEU A 399 7.37 -9.76 -8.67
CA LEU A 399 7.32 -10.35 -10.01
C LEU A 399 6.29 -9.64 -10.91
N VAL A 400 5.20 -9.11 -10.34
CA VAL A 400 4.07 -8.57 -11.10
C VAL A 400 4.06 -7.05 -11.24
N GLN A 401 4.76 -6.29 -10.38
CA GLN A 401 4.77 -4.82 -10.43
C GLN A 401 6.14 -4.19 -10.64
N HIS A 402 7.24 -4.95 -10.61
CA HIS A 402 8.58 -4.39 -10.76
C HIS A 402 9.01 -4.34 -12.25
N HIS A 403 9.39 -3.16 -12.74
CA HIS A 403 9.68 -2.93 -14.17
C HIS A 403 10.86 -3.75 -14.74
N LEU A 404 11.83 -4.14 -13.90
CA LEU A 404 12.94 -5.01 -14.33
C LEU A 404 12.50 -6.47 -14.60
N ILE A 405 11.31 -6.87 -14.14
CA ILE A 405 10.81 -8.24 -14.27
C ILE A 405 9.58 -8.28 -15.16
N ASN A 406 8.64 -7.36 -14.95
CA ASN A 406 7.41 -7.24 -15.72
C ASN A 406 7.53 -6.12 -16.77
N PRO A 407 7.63 -6.44 -18.08
CA PRO A 407 7.67 -5.44 -19.15
C PRO A 407 6.38 -4.61 -19.24
N ASP A 408 5.23 -5.15 -18.81
CA ASP A 408 3.95 -4.44 -18.85
C ASP A 408 3.87 -3.22 -17.94
N VAL A 409 4.79 -3.10 -16.99
CA VAL A 409 4.95 -1.90 -16.14
C VAL A 409 5.30 -0.69 -16.98
N LEU A 410 6.05 -0.88 -18.07
CA LEU A 410 6.51 0.19 -18.95
C LEU A 410 5.65 0.35 -20.20
N ASN A 411 4.57 -0.44 -20.33
CA ASN A 411 3.66 -0.35 -21.45
C ASN A 411 2.71 0.85 -21.28
N PRO A 412 2.81 1.90 -22.13
CA PRO A 412 1.98 3.10 -22.01
C PRO A 412 0.48 2.85 -22.24
N ASP A 413 0.10 1.72 -22.86
CA ASP A 413 -1.30 1.35 -23.07
C ASP A 413 -2.00 0.99 -21.75
N HIS A 414 -1.22 0.63 -20.73
CA HIS A 414 -1.71 0.35 -19.38
C HIS A 414 -1.85 1.61 -18.52
N TYR A 415 -1.56 2.80 -19.06
CA TYR A 415 -1.61 4.06 -18.33
C TYR A 415 -2.91 4.80 -18.62
N HIS A 416 -3.76 4.90 -17.60
CA HIS A 416 -5.07 5.52 -17.61
C HIS A 416 -5.02 6.84 -16.84
N LEU A 417 -5.03 7.96 -17.58
CA LEU A 417 -5.16 9.30 -17.00
C LEU A 417 -6.66 9.60 -16.85
N ILE A 418 -7.19 9.56 -15.62
CA ILE A 418 -8.64 9.68 -15.36
C ILE A 418 -9.02 10.99 -14.68
#